data_AF-A0A952N2I4-F1
#
_entry.id   AF-A0A952N2I4-F1
#
_cell.length_a   1.000
_cell.length_b   1.000
_cell.length_c   1.000
_cell.angle_alpha   90.00
_cell.angle_beta   90.00
_cell.angle_gamma   90.00
#
_symmetry.space_group_name_H-M   'P 1'
#
loop_
_entity.id
_entity.type
_entity.pdbx_description
1 polymer ?
#
loop_
_entity_poly.entity_id
_entity_poly.type
_entity_poly.pdbx_seq_one_letter_code
_entity_poly.pdbx_strand_id
1 'polypeptide(L)'
;MQKQDRYKTILVIVTGFLVIAWIFKLETLTKIAIGIGLVSVFIPIVAKGIEWIWLKFAHILGWINSKILLGLIFFVFLLPIAWLSRLFTKDPLRLNGRQLKTLYSERNHLYTKEDLENIW
;
A
#
# COMPACT_ATOMS: atom_id res chain seq x y z
N MET A 1 -15.01 10.83 18.69
CA MET A 1 -14.48 12.20 18.46
C MET A 1 -14.10 12.81 19.80
N GLN A 2 -12.88 12.54 20.26
CA GLN A 2 -12.39 13.09 21.53
C GLN A 2 -12.16 14.59 21.35
N LYS A 3 -12.87 15.41 22.13
CA LYS A 3 -12.83 16.88 22.10
C LYS A 3 -11.42 17.45 22.44
N GLN A 4 -10.53 16.59 22.92
CA GLN A 4 -9.25 16.93 23.55
C GLN A 4 -8.07 17.02 22.57
N ASP A 5 -8.20 16.52 21.33
CA ASP A 5 -7.09 16.48 20.36
C ASP A 5 -7.11 17.58 19.28
N ARG A 6 -8.21 18.33 19.12
CA ARG A 6 -8.32 19.36 18.09
C ARG A 6 -7.28 20.48 18.22
N TYR A 7 -7.03 20.94 19.45
CA TYR A 7 -6.01 21.98 19.68
C TYR A 7 -4.61 21.47 19.37
N LYS A 8 -4.31 20.18 19.63
CA LYS A 8 -3.05 19.57 19.25
C LYS A 8 -2.91 19.49 17.72
N THR A 9 -3.96 19.07 17.01
CA THR A 9 -3.96 19.03 15.54
C THR A 9 -3.69 20.40 14.93
N ILE A 10 -4.35 21.43 15.42
CA ILE A 10 -4.15 22.81 14.94
C ILE A 10 -2.73 23.30 15.26
N LEU A 11 -2.24 23.03 16.46
CA LEU A 11 -0.87 23.38 16.85
C LEU A 11 0.16 22.69 15.94
N VAL A 12 -0.03 21.39 15.64
CA VAL A 12 0.85 20.64 14.73
C VAL A 12 0.80 21.22 13.31
N ILE A 13 -0.39 21.56 12.80
CA ILE A 13 -0.55 22.19 11.48
C ILE A 13 0.19 23.54 11.42
N VAL A 14 -0.06 24.42 12.40
CA VAL A 14 0.58 25.74 12.46
C VAL A 14 2.10 25.62 12.60
N THR A 15 2.57 24.72 13.47
CA THR A 15 4.00 24.46 13.67
C THR A 15 4.65 23.94 12.39
N GLY A 16 4.00 22.99 11.71
CA GLY A 16 4.48 22.43 10.44
C GLY A 16 4.60 23.51 9.34
N PHE A 17 3.58 24.35 9.20
CA PHE A 17 3.62 25.46 8.23
C PHE A 17 4.73 26.47 8.55
N LEU A 18 4.98 26.77 9.82
CA LEU A 18 6.07 27.66 10.23
C LEU A 18 7.45 27.07 9.93
N VAL A 19 7.66 25.77 10.17
CA VAL A 19 8.92 25.09 9.84
C VAL A 19 9.17 25.09 8.34
N ILE A 20 8.13 24.82 7.53
CA ILE A 20 8.22 24.89 6.07
C ILE A 20 8.54 26.32 5.62
N ALA A 21 7.82 27.32 6.13
CA ALA A 21 8.07 28.72 5.79
C ALA A 21 9.50 29.16 6.14
N TRP A 22 10.05 28.64 7.24
CA TRP A 22 11.44 28.89 7.64
C TRP A 22 12.46 28.26 6.68
N ILE A 23 12.24 27.01 6.25
CA ILE A 23 13.12 26.32 5.29
C ILE A 23 13.15 27.05 3.94
N PHE A 24 11.97 27.47 3.44
CA PHE A 24 11.84 28.11 2.13
C PHE A 24 12.07 29.64 2.17
N LYS A 25 12.33 30.23 3.35
CA LYS A 25 12.51 31.68 3.56
C LYS A 25 11.39 32.55 2.95
N LEU A 26 10.15 32.04 2.94
CA LEU A 26 9.00 32.75 2.39
C LEU A 26 8.35 33.62 3.47
N GLU A 27 8.75 34.89 3.55
CA GLU A 27 8.23 35.83 4.56
C GLU A 27 6.70 36.04 4.48
N THR A 28 6.14 35.96 3.27
CA THR A 28 4.69 36.04 3.04
C THR A 28 3.95 34.85 3.65
N LEU A 29 4.52 33.65 3.57
CA LEU A 29 3.92 32.42 4.09
C LEU A 29 3.91 32.41 5.62
N THR A 30 4.96 32.93 6.25
CA THR A 30 5.03 33.08 7.72
C THR A 30 3.92 33.99 8.26
N LYS A 31 3.68 35.14 7.61
CA LYS A 31 2.59 36.06 8.00
C LYS A 31 1.21 35.42 7.89
N ILE A 32 0.99 34.64 6.83
CA ILE A 32 -0.26 33.89 6.60
C ILE A 32 -0.43 32.79 7.66
N ALA A 33 0.62 32.04 7.98
CA ALA A 33 0.57 30.97 8.99
C ALA A 33 0.23 31.51 10.39
N ILE A 34 0.83 32.63 10.78
CA ILE A 34 0.54 33.31 12.04
C ILE A 34 -0.91 33.81 12.06
N GLY A 35 -1.37 34.45 10.98
CA GLY A 35 -2.76 34.93 10.88
C GLY A 35 -3.78 33.81 10.98
N ILE A 36 -3.56 32.69 10.28
CA ILE A 36 -4.42 31.51 10.34
C ILE A 36 -4.40 30.89 11.74
N GLY A 37 -3.23 30.77 12.37
CA GLY A 37 -3.09 30.27 13.74
C GLY A 37 -3.89 31.11 14.73
N LEU A 38 -3.78 32.44 14.64
CA LEU A 38 -4.49 33.37 15.50
C LEU A 38 -6.01 33.27 15.31
N VAL A 39 -6.50 33.32 14.07
CA VAL A 39 -7.94 33.19 13.76
C VAL A 39 -8.49 31.84 14.20
N SER A 40 -7.72 30.77 14.08
CA SER A 40 -8.12 29.41 14.47
C SER A 40 -8.29 29.25 15.99
N VAL A 41 -7.57 30.04 16.80
CA VAL A 41 -7.72 30.05 18.26
C VAL A 41 -9.01 30.77 18.66
N PHE A 42 -9.34 31.89 18.00
CA PHE A 42 -10.50 32.69 18.35
C PHE A 42 -11.82 32.16 17.75
N ILE A 43 -11.78 31.46 16.61
CA ILE A 43 -12.98 31.00 15.89
C ILE A 43 -13.00 29.46 15.82
N PRO A 44 -13.72 28.77 16.73
CA PRO A 44 -13.74 27.30 16.81
C PRO A 44 -14.41 26.61 15.61
N ILE A 45 -15.24 27.32 14.84
CA ILE A 45 -15.87 26.80 13.61
C ILE A 45 -14.85 26.64 12.48
N VAL A 46 -13.92 27.60 12.35
CA VAL A 46 -12.85 27.56 11.34
C VAL A 46 -11.87 26.44 11.68
N ALA A 47 -11.50 26.34 12.96
CA ALA A 47 -10.72 25.23 13.49
C ALA A 47 -11.30 23.85 13.14
N LYS A 48 -12.62 23.68 13.27
CA LYS A 48 -13.30 22.41 12.93
C LYS A 48 -13.28 22.12 11.43
N GLY A 49 -13.42 23.14 10.59
CA GLY A 49 -13.33 23.01 9.13
C GLY A 49 -11.93 22.59 8.68
N ILE A 50 -10.89 23.23 9.22
CA ILE A 50 -9.49 22.92 8.93
C ILE A 50 -9.14 21.49 9.36
N GLU A 51 -9.51 21.10 10.58
CA GLU A 51 -9.31 19.74 11.07
C GLU A 51 -9.99 18.69 10.17
N TRP A 52 -11.22 18.95 9.74
CA TRP A 52 -11.94 18.03 8.87
C TRP A 52 -11.26 17.87 7.50
N ILE A 53 -10.81 18.97 6.89
CA ILE A 53 -10.06 18.94 5.63
C ILE A 53 -8.75 18.18 5.82
N TRP A 54 -8.03 18.47 6.90
CA TRP A 54 -6.76 17.82 7.23
C TRP A 54 -6.92 16.30 7.41
N LEU A 55 -7.93 15.87 8.16
CA LEU A 55 -8.23 14.44 8.35
C LEU A 55 -8.63 13.76 7.04
N LYS A 56 -9.41 14.43 6.18
CA LYS A 56 -9.77 13.91 4.87
C LYS A 56 -8.54 13.75 3.97
N PHE A 57 -7.63 14.72 4.00
CA PHE A 57 -6.35 14.64 3.31
C PHE A 57 -5.50 13.47 3.84
N ALA A 58 -5.36 13.33 5.15
CA ALA A 58 -4.64 12.22 5.78
C ALA A 58 -5.24 10.85 5.41
N HIS A 59 -6.57 10.75 5.33
CA HIS A 59 -7.24 9.52 4.91
C HIS A 59 -6.94 9.16 3.45
N ILE A 60 -6.96 10.14 2.54
CA ILE A 60 -6.58 9.94 1.13
C ILE A 60 -5.12 9.51 1.02
N LEU A 61 -4.22 10.17 1.76
CA LEU A 61 -2.80 9.80 1.83
C LEU A 61 -2.61 8.38 2.35
N GLY A 62 -3.34 7.99 3.40
CA GLY A 62 -3.32 6.63 3.93
C GLY A 62 -3.75 5.60 2.87
N TRP A 63 -4.82 5.89 2.12
CA TRP A 63 -5.28 5.00 1.05
C TRP A 63 -4.26 4.84 -0.08
N ILE A 64 -3.63 5.95 -0.50
CA ILE A 64 -2.56 5.93 -1.50
C ILE A 64 -1.36 5.14 -0.96
N ASN A 65 -0.94 5.40 0.27
CA ASN A 65 0.20 4.75 0.90
C ASN A 65 0.00 3.23 1.00
N SER A 66 -1.20 2.76 1.37
CA SER A 66 -1.50 1.32 1.41
C SER A 66 -1.34 0.65 0.04
N LYS A 67 -1.74 1.33 -1.05
CA LYS A 67 -1.56 0.81 -2.42
C LYS A 67 -0.09 0.80 -2.83
N ILE A 68 0.63 1.88 -2.53
CA ILE A 68 2.07 1.97 -2.82
C ILE A 68 2.82 0.88 -2.07
N LEU A 69 2.55 0.71 -0.78
CA LEU A 69 3.22 -0.27 0.06
C LEU A 69 2.96 -1.69 -0.46
N LEU A 70 1.70 -2.02 -0.79
CA LEU A 70 1.36 -3.33 -1.34
C LEU A 70 2.03 -3.57 -2.70
N GLY A 71 2.02 -2.57 -3.58
CA GLY A 71 2.72 -2.63 -4.85
C GLY A 71 4.23 -2.83 -4.66
N LEU A 72 4.84 -2.09 -3.75
CA LEU A 72 6.26 -2.18 -3.44
C LEU A 72 6.62 -3.57 -2.89
N ILE A 73 5.83 -4.10 -1.96
CA ILE A 73 6.01 -5.48 -1.46
C ILE A 73 5.90 -6.49 -2.59
N PHE A 74 4.92 -6.33 -3.48
CA PHE A 74 4.75 -7.21 -4.62
C PHE A 74 5.98 -7.18 -5.55
N PHE A 75 6.46 -6.00 -5.94
CA PHE A 75 7.58 -5.87 -6.86
C PHE A 75 8.93 -6.26 -6.23
N VAL A 76 9.13 -5.98 -4.94
CA VAL A 76 10.41 -6.23 -4.24
C VAL A 76 10.53 -7.67 -3.74
N PHE A 77 9.42 -8.30 -3.34
CA PHE A 77 9.46 -9.66 -2.78
C PHE A 77 8.77 -10.67 -3.68
N LEU A 78 7.47 -10.50 -3.94
CA LEU A 78 6.68 -11.54 -4.63
C LEU A 78 7.15 -11.78 -6.07
N LEU A 79 7.41 -10.72 -6.83
CA LEU A 79 7.86 -10.79 -8.22
C LEU A 79 9.21 -11.53 -8.36
N PRO A 80 10.29 -11.16 -7.64
CA PRO A 80 11.55 -11.88 -7.73
C PRO A 80 11.43 -13.32 -7.23
N ILE A 81 10.63 -13.57 -6.18
CA ILE A 81 10.36 -14.95 -5.72
C ILE A 81 9.68 -15.76 -6.83
N ALA A 82 8.70 -15.20 -7.53
CA ALA A 82 8.01 -15.87 -8.64
C ALA A 82 8.93 -16.11 -9.85
N TRP A 83 9.84 -15.18 -10.15
CA TRP A 83 10.84 -15.39 -11.19
C TRP A 83 11.84 -16.46 -10.80
N LEU A 84 12.34 -16.44 -9.56
CA LEU A 84 13.26 -17.43 -9.04
C LEU A 84 12.60 -18.81 -9.04
N SER A 85 11.35 -18.90 -8.59
CA SER A 85 10.58 -20.15 -8.62
C SER A 85 10.39 -20.63 -10.06
N ARG A 86 10.15 -19.76 -11.03
CA ARG A 86 10.06 -20.15 -12.45
C ARG A 86 11.37 -20.67 -13.02
N LEU A 87 12.52 -20.20 -12.55
CA LEU A 87 13.84 -20.71 -12.95
C LEU A 87 14.14 -22.10 -12.34
N PHE A 88 13.76 -22.32 -11.08
CA PHE A 88 14.07 -23.57 -10.37
C PHE A 88 12.97 -24.64 -10.47
N THR A 89 11.72 -24.26 -10.73
CA THR A 89 10.60 -25.21 -10.85
C THR A 89 10.62 -25.82 -12.24
N LYS A 90 10.87 -27.13 -12.31
CA LYS A 90 10.68 -27.91 -13.54
C LYS A 90 9.20 -27.88 -13.89
N ASP A 91 8.89 -27.49 -15.12
CA ASP A 91 7.54 -27.41 -15.70
C ASP A 91 6.76 -28.72 -15.46
N PRO A 92 5.90 -28.78 -14.41
CA PRO A 92 5.25 -30.02 -14.01
C PRO A 92 4.16 -30.41 -15.00
N LEU A 93 3.66 -29.45 -15.76
CA LEU A 93 2.57 -29.61 -16.70
C LEU A 93 3.06 -29.72 -18.15
N ARG A 94 4.38 -29.70 -18.39
CA ARG A 94 5.03 -29.78 -19.72
C ARG A 94 4.41 -28.78 -20.72
N LEU A 95 4.02 -27.60 -20.25
CA LEU A 95 3.32 -26.56 -21.02
C LEU A 95 4.26 -25.78 -21.95
N ASN A 96 5.55 -25.73 -21.64
CA ASN A 96 6.55 -25.08 -22.47
C ASN A 96 6.97 -25.97 -23.65
N GLY A 97 6.13 -26.00 -24.68
CA GLY A 97 6.63 -25.99 -26.06
C GLY A 97 7.20 -27.29 -26.62
N ARG A 98 6.68 -28.47 -26.24
CA ARG A 98 6.78 -29.63 -27.14
C ARG A 98 5.42 -29.86 -27.77
N GLN A 99 5.38 -29.98 -29.10
CA GLN A 99 4.25 -30.58 -29.81
C GLN A 99 4.11 -32.03 -29.30
N LEU A 100 3.44 -32.17 -28.16
CA LEU A 100 3.12 -33.48 -27.60
C LEU A 100 2.03 -34.06 -28.48
N LYS A 101 2.33 -35.17 -29.15
CA LYS A 101 1.38 -35.92 -29.98
C LYS A 101 0.16 -36.39 -29.16
N THR A 102 0.28 -36.44 -27.84
CA THR A 102 -0.74 -36.89 -26.89
C THR A 102 -0.47 -36.26 -25.51
N LEU A 103 -1.55 -35.95 -24.78
CA LEU A 103 -1.52 -35.47 -23.38
C LEU A 103 -1.29 -36.62 -22.38
N TYR A 104 -1.37 -37.87 -22.83
CA TYR A 104 -1.17 -39.05 -22.00
C TYR A 104 0.32 -39.39 -21.88
N SER A 105 0.70 -39.90 -20.71
CA SER A 105 2.02 -40.51 -20.48
C SER A 105 1.90 -42.03 -20.58
N GLU A 106 2.82 -42.66 -21.32
CA GLU A 106 2.89 -44.13 -21.34
C GLU A 106 3.38 -44.63 -19.99
N ARG A 107 2.54 -45.38 -19.27
CA ARG A 107 2.92 -46.06 -18.03
C ARG A 107 3.31 -47.50 -18.38
N ASN A 108 4.59 -47.73 -18.60
CA ASN A 108 5.14 -49.08 -18.78
C ASN A 108 5.36 -49.74 -17.41
N HIS A 109 4.28 -50.03 -16.69
CA HIS A 109 4.32 -50.82 -15.45
C HIS A 109 3.50 -52.10 -15.57
N LEU A 110 3.93 -53.15 -14.87
CA LEU A 110 3.18 -54.40 -14.77
C LEU A 110 2.05 -54.19 -13.76
N TYR A 111 0.81 -54.36 -14.22
CA TYR A 111 -0.37 -54.21 -13.36
C TYR A 111 -0.36 -55.27 -12.27
N THR A 112 -0.49 -54.81 -11.04
CA THR A 112 -0.57 -55.65 -9.84
C THR A 112 -1.99 -55.63 -9.26
N LYS A 113 -2.30 -56.53 -8.34
CA LYS A 113 -3.65 -56.64 -7.75
C LYS A 113 -4.03 -55.36 -7.02
N GLU A 114 -3.04 -54.73 -6.42
CA GLU A 114 -3.11 -53.48 -5.66
C GLU A 114 -3.56 -52.30 -6.54
N ASP A 115 -3.20 -52.30 -7.83
CA ASP A 115 -3.63 -51.26 -8.79
C ASP A 115 -5.14 -51.32 -9.12
N LEU A 116 -5.79 -52.45 -8.81
CA LEU A 116 -7.21 -52.69 -9.10
C LEU A 116 -8.12 -52.47 -7.88
N GLU A 117 -7.55 -52.23 -6.69
CA GLU A 117 -8.33 -52.02 -5.47
C GLU A 117 -9.00 -50.65 -5.43
N ASN A 118 -8.47 -49.65 -6.16
CA ASN A 118 -9.06 -48.31 -6.26
C ASN A 118 -9.03 -47.82 -7.72
N ILE A 119 -10.05 -48.21 -8.46
CA ILE A 119 -10.24 -47.93 -9.91
C ILE A 119 -10.76 -46.52 -10.22
N TRP A 120 -11.04 -45.69 -9.20
CA TRP A 120 -11.58 -44.33 -9.34
C TRP A 120 -10.72 -43.28 -8.65
#